data_AF-A0A2E7PFF0-F1
#
_entry.id   AF-A0A2E7PFF0-F1
#
_cell.length_a   1.000
_cell.length_b   1.000
_cell.length_c   1.000
_cell.angle_alpha   90.00
_cell.angle_beta   90.00
_cell.angle_gamma   90.00
#
_symmetry.space_group_name_H-M   'P 1'
#
loop_
_entity.id
_entity.type
_entity.pdbx_description
1 polymer ?
#
loop_
_entity_poly.entity_id
_entity_poly.type
_entity_poly.pdbx_seq_one_letter_code
_entity_poly.pdbx_strand_id
1 'polypeptide(L)'
;MSDEGVELKIGTAVERVEKMPDGVRVLLAGGEQVEAGRVLLSVVRRPSVDGLGLAEAGVVHSPDGIRVNKNLRTNRKNIYAAGDCAGSYQFTHYAGYQGFLAVRNAFLLFNKRAVMERVPWVTFTDPEVAHVGLTESQAVQRYGTKAATATWPLEQTDRWLTEGDSPGLLKIVHLPNGKLLGVTIVAARAGEMVQEWVLALDQGLKLPHIAHSMHAYPTYSMAAQQVASKLVVDRLLGGAMGKLLRKWARRLG
;
A
#
# COMPACT_ATOMS: atom_id res chain seq x y z
N MET A 1 -1.65 -17.91 -8.14
CA MET A 1 -2.98 -18.32 -7.63
C MET A 1 -3.74 -19.23 -8.59
N SER A 2 -4.30 -18.75 -9.72
CA SER A 2 -5.06 -19.65 -10.62
C SER A 2 -4.18 -20.73 -11.25
N ASP A 3 -2.95 -20.38 -11.63
CA ASP A 3 -1.95 -21.35 -12.12
C ASP A 3 -1.50 -22.35 -11.05
N GLU A 4 -1.74 -22.05 -9.76
CA GLU A 4 -1.51 -22.95 -8.63
C GLU A 4 -2.76 -23.80 -8.29
N GLY A 5 -3.80 -23.74 -9.12
CA GLY A 5 -5.03 -24.50 -8.95
C GLY A 5 -6.06 -23.87 -8.01
N VAL A 6 -5.92 -22.59 -7.65
CA VAL A 6 -6.92 -21.88 -6.85
C VAL A 6 -8.05 -21.38 -7.74
N GLU A 7 -9.26 -21.90 -7.51
CA GLU A 7 -10.47 -21.38 -8.14
C GLU A 7 -10.91 -20.06 -7.47
N LEU A 8 -11.08 -19.01 -8.27
CA LEU A 8 -11.48 -17.68 -7.81
C LEU A 8 -12.87 -17.33 -8.34
N LYS A 9 -13.85 -17.23 -7.43
CA LYS A 9 -15.21 -16.73 -7.74
C LYS A 9 -15.35 -15.29 -7.24
N ILE A 10 -15.02 -14.32 -8.09
CA ILE A 10 -15.09 -12.88 -7.78
C ILE A 10 -16.49 -12.35 -8.11
N GLY A 11 -17.02 -11.46 -7.27
CA GLY A 11 -18.36 -10.87 -7.47
C GLY A 11 -19.51 -11.82 -7.09
N THR A 12 -19.19 -12.95 -6.46
CA THR A 12 -20.16 -13.95 -6.01
C THR A 12 -20.39 -13.82 -4.51
N ALA A 13 -21.63 -13.53 -4.10
CA ALA A 13 -21.99 -13.47 -2.69
C ALA A 13 -22.24 -14.88 -2.14
N VAL A 14 -21.79 -15.12 -0.90
CA VAL A 14 -22.16 -16.31 -0.12
C VAL A 14 -23.46 -16.00 0.62
N GLU A 15 -24.50 -16.79 0.37
CA GLU A 15 -25.81 -16.63 1.02
C GLU A 15 -25.89 -17.43 2.33
N ARG A 16 -25.37 -18.66 2.31
CA ARG A 16 -25.47 -19.57 3.45
C ARG A 16 -24.33 -20.57 3.48
N VAL A 17 -23.91 -20.94 4.68
CA VAL A 17 -22.99 -22.05 4.94
C VAL A 17 -23.71 -23.08 5.79
N GLU A 18 -23.77 -24.31 5.31
CA GLU A 18 -24.43 -25.44 5.98
C GLU A 18 -23.39 -26.49 6.37
N LYS A 19 -23.51 -27.01 7.60
CA LYS A 19 -22.71 -28.14 8.05
C LYS A 19 -23.33 -29.43 7.50
N MET A 20 -22.51 -30.26 6.88
CA MET A 20 -22.87 -31.56 6.34
C MET A 20 -22.20 -32.68 7.18
N PRO A 21 -22.63 -33.95 7.06
CA PRO A 21 -21.97 -35.07 7.73
C PRO A 21 -20.46 -35.13 7.45
N ASP A 22 -20.07 -34.94 6.18
CA ASP A 22 -18.68 -35.09 5.71
C ASP A 22 -17.99 -33.76 5.32
N GLY A 23 -18.53 -32.61 5.74
CA GLY A 23 -17.93 -31.33 5.40
C GLY A 23 -18.87 -30.14 5.54
N VAL A 24 -18.79 -29.24 4.57
CA VAL A 24 -19.60 -28.02 4.51
C VAL A 24 -20.12 -27.80 3.10
N ARG A 25 -21.32 -27.24 3.02
CA ARG A 25 -21.92 -26.77 1.77
C ARG A 25 -22.07 -25.27 1.83
N VAL A 26 -21.57 -24.59 0.81
CA VAL A 26 -21.65 -23.14 0.67
C VAL A 26 -22.64 -22.84 -0.46
N LEU A 27 -23.75 -22.18 -0.11
CA LEU A 27 -24.75 -21.72 -1.07
C LEU A 27 -24.35 -20.32 -1.51
N LEU A 28 -24.22 -20.16 -2.82
CA LEU A 28 -23.85 -18.91 -3.47
C LEU A 28 -25.08 -18.23 -4.08
N ALA A 29 -25.00 -16.91 -4.21
CA ALA A 29 -26.03 -16.14 -4.89
C ALA A 29 -26.22 -16.65 -6.32
N GLY A 30 -27.48 -16.86 -6.70
CA GLY A 30 -27.82 -17.49 -7.99
C GLY A 30 -28.03 -19.00 -7.93
N GLY A 31 -27.97 -19.61 -6.74
CA GLY A 31 -28.33 -21.01 -6.51
C GLY A 31 -27.21 -22.04 -6.73
N GLU A 32 -26.01 -21.58 -7.09
CA GLU A 32 -24.82 -22.44 -7.16
C GLU A 32 -24.44 -22.94 -5.75
N GLN A 33 -23.92 -24.17 -5.69
CA GLN A 33 -23.49 -24.80 -4.44
C GLN A 33 -22.06 -25.30 -4.58
N VAL A 34 -21.25 -25.05 -3.54
CA VAL A 34 -19.88 -25.56 -3.44
C VAL A 34 -19.78 -26.43 -2.20
N GLU A 35 -19.32 -27.67 -2.37
CA GLU A 35 -19.05 -28.59 -1.27
C GLU A 35 -17.54 -28.64 -1.00
N ALA A 36 -17.16 -28.62 0.28
CA ALA A 36 -15.76 -28.66 0.69
C ALA A 36 -15.61 -29.40 2.02
N GLY A 37 -14.41 -29.92 2.29
CA GLY A 37 -14.12 -30.54 3.59
C GLY A 37 -14.14 -29.52 4.74
N ARG A 38 -13.72 -28.27 4.50
CA ARG A 38 -13.65 -27.19 5.49
C ARG A 38 -13.95 -25.84 4.84
N VAL A 39 -14.34 -24.88 5.66
CA VAL A 39 -14.49 -23.46 5.28
C VAL A 39 -13.70 -22.58 6.24
N LEU A 40 -12.99 -21.60 5.70
CA LEU A 40 -12.34 -20.54 6.45
C LEU A 40 -13.09 -19.23 6.20
N LEU A 41 -13.63 -18.62 7.27
CA LEU A 41 -14.35 -17.35 7.19
C LEU A 41 -13.39 -16.19 7.48
N SER A 42 -12.98 -15.48 6.42
CA SER A 42 -12.05 -14.34 6.48
C SER A 42 -12.70 -13.01 6.06
N VAL A 43 -13.98 -12.81 6.39
CA VAL A 43 -14.82 -11.74 5.82
C VAL A 43 -14.60 -10.34 6.43
N VAL A 44 -14.51 -10.21 7.75
CA VAL A 44 -14.38 -8.91 8.42
C VAL A 44 -13.79 -9.07 9.81
N ARG A 45 -13.06 -8.04 10.25
CA ARG A 45 -12.66 -7.85 11.65
C ARG A 45 -13.44 -6.68 12.22
N ARG A 46 -13.91 -6.82 13.47
CA ARG A 46 -14.61 -5.74 14.18
C ARG A 46 -13.74 -5.22 15.34
N PRO A 47 -13.72 -3.91 15.59
CA PRO A 47 -13.09 -3.35 16.77
C PRO A 47 -13.67 -3.97 18.05
N SER A 48 -12.80 -4.41 18.96
CA SER A 48 -13.21 -4.89 20.28
C SER A 48 -13.22 -3.71 21.25
N VAL A 49 -14.41 -3.17 21.49
CA VAL A 49 -14.62 -2.01 22.39
C VAL A 49 -15.62 -2.28 23.51
N ASP A 50 -16.22 -3.47 23.51
CA ASP A 50 -17.18 -3.90 24.52
C ASP A 50 -16.50 -4.05 25.88
N GLY A 51 -17.20 -3.64 26.94
CA GLY A 51 -16.70 -3.74 28.32
C GLY A 51 -15.65 -2.68 28.70
N LEU A 52 -15.30 -1.74 27.83
CA LEU A 52 -14.32 -0.67 28.12
C LEU A 52 -14.89 0.51 28.92
N GLY A 53 -16.19 0.52 29.23
CA GLY A 53 -16.83 1.62 29.97
C GLY A 53 -16.86 2.96 29.22
N LEU A 54 -16.94 2.92 27.87
CA LEU A 54 -16.84 4.12 27.04
C LEU A 54 -18.01 5.09 27.25
N ALA A 55 -19.22 4.59 27.53
CA ALA A 55 -20.39 5.41 27.77
C ALA A 55 -20.26 6.19 29.09
N GLU A 56 -19.79 5.51 30.14
CA GLU A 56 -19.51 6.06 31.46
C GLU A 56 -18.39 7.11 31.40
N ALA A 57 -17.37 6.87 30.58
CA ALA A 57 -16.31 7.84 30.27
C ALA A 57 -16.80 8.98 29.34
N GLY A 58 -18.00 8.86 28.76
CA GLY A 58 -18.56 9.72 27.71
C GLY A 58 -17.64 9.87 26.50
N VAL A 59 -17.04 8.77 26.07
CA VAL A 59 -16.23 8.66 24.86
C VAL A 59 -17.12 8.26 23.68
N VAL A 60 -17.08 9.06 22.62
CA VAL A 60 -17.84 8.80 21.39
C VAL A 60 -17.21 7.63 20.62
N HIS A 61 -18.03 6.63 20.31
CA HIS A 61 -17.65 5.46 19.52
C HIS A 61 -18.82 5.01 18.63
N SER A 62 -18.53 4.18 17.63
CA SER A 62 -19.50 3.54 16.73
C SER A 62 -19.14 2.05 16.56
N PRO A 63 -19.91 1.26 15.81
CA PRO A 63 -19.51 -0.10 15.41
C PRO A 63 -18.15 -0.16 14.67
N ASP A 64 -17.69 0.97 14.12
CA ASP A 64 -16.39 1.11 13.45
C ASP A 64 -15.25 1.48 14.41
N GLY A 65 -15.53 1.62 15.70
CA GLY A 65 -14.55 1.86 16.77
C GLY A 65 -14.67 3.22 17.46
N ILE A 66 -13.66 3.55 18.27
CA ILE A 66 -13.55 4.78 19.04
C ILE A 66 -13.21 5.94 18.09
N ARG A 67 -14.01 7.02 18.16
CA ARG A 67 -13.78 8.19 17.31
C ARG A 67 -12.60 9.01 17.82
N VAL A 68 -11.56 9.11 17.00
CA VAL A 68 -10.38 9.95 17.27
C VAL A 68 -10.17 11.04 16.23
N ASN A 69 -9.49 12.11 16.64
CA ASN A 69 -9.00 13.14 15.72
C ASN A 69 -7.66 12.74 15.07
N LYS A 70 -7.08 13.64 14.26
CA LYS A 70 -5.78 13.45 13.59
C LYS A 70 -4.60 13.23 14.55
N ASN A 71 -4.78 13.44 15.85
CA ASN A 71 -3.77 13.28 16.89
C ASN A 71 -4.06 12.08 17.82
N LEU A 72 -4.99 11.20 17.42
CA LEU A 72 -5.40 9.99 18.18
C LEU A 72 -6.13 10.29 19.48
N ARG A 73 -6.60 11.53 19.66
CA ARG A 73 -7.36 11.95 20.84
C ARG A 73 -8.86 11.80 20.58
N THR A 74 -9.57 11.30 21.56
CA THR A 74 -11.04 11.21 21.55
C THR A 74 -11.68 12.59 21.76
N ASN A 75 -13.00 12.63 21.94
CA ASN A 75 -13.71 13.83 22.40
C ASN A 75 -13.35 14.22 23.85
N ARG A 76 -12.73 13.32 24.64
CA ARG A 76 -12.19 13.62 25.97
C ARG A 76 -10.71 13.98 25.87
N LYS A 77 -10.30 15.09 26.49
CA LYS A 77 -8.95 15.65 26.33
C LYS A 77 -7.83 14.74 26.85
N ASN A 78 -8.15 13.88 27.80
CA ASN A 78 -7.24 12.96 28.48
C ASN A 78 -7.37 11.49 28.01
N ILE A 79 -8.20 11.21 27.01
CA ILE A 79 -8.41 9.84 26.51
C ILE A 79 -8.00 9.77 25.04
N TYR A 80 -7.15 8.80 24.74
CA TYR A 80 -6.60 8.51 23.42
C TYR A 80 -6.92 7.06 23.05
N ALA A 81 -6.98 6.78 21.75
CA ALA A 81 -7.15 5.43 21.23
C ALA A 81 -6.23 5.21 20.02
N ALA A 82 -5.73 3.98 19.86
CA ALA A 82 -4.79 3.59 18.84
C ALA A 82 -4.97 2.12 18.45
N GLY A 83 -4.59 1.77 17.23
CA GLY A 83 -4.78 0.45 16.65
C GLY A 83 -6.22 0.20 16.22
N ASP A 84 -6.56 -1.08 16.06
CA ASP A 84 -7.84 -1.56 15.53
C ASP A 84 -9.06 -0.97 16.27
N CYS A 85 -8.93 -0.60 17.55
CA CYS A 85 -10.02 0.00 18.32
C CYS A 85 -10.37 1.44 17.91
N ALA A 86 -9.46 2.17 17.26
CA ALA A 86 -9.67 3.55 16.81
C ALA A 86 -10.23 3.65 15.37
N GLY A 87 -10.59 2.50 14.77
CA GLY A 87 -10.90 2.39 13.35
C GLY A 87 -9.68 2.63 12.46
N SER A 88 -9.85 2.51 11.13
CA SER A 88 -8.80 2.60 10.09
C SER A 88 -8.09 1.27 9.79
N TYR A 89 -6.86 1.32 9.28
CA TYR A 89 -6.07 0.16 8.87
C TYR A 89 -5.80 -0.77 10.05
N GLN A 90 -6.04 -2.07 9.87
CA GLN A 90 -5.87 -3.09 10.90
C GLN A 90 -4.52 -3.81 10.73
N PHE A 91 -3.44 -3.03 10.79
CA PHE A 91 -2.08 -3.54 10.67
C PHE A 91 -1.28 -3.36 11.96
N THR A 92 -0.48 -4.36 12.32
CA THR A 92 0.34 -4.35 13.54
C THR A 92 1.32 -3.16 13.57
N HIS A 93 2.01 -2.89 12.46
CA HIS A 93 2.95 -1.76 12.38
C HIS A 93 2.24 -0.41 12.53
N TYR A 94 1.01 -0.30 12.03
CA TYR A 94 0.19 0.90 12.15
C TYR A 94 -0.31 1.09 13.58
N ALA A 95 -0.80 0.03 14.23
CA ALA A 95 -1.21 0.04 15.63
C ALA A 95 -0.03 0.42 16.55
N GLY A 96 1.16 -0.14 16.33
CA GLY A 96 2.37 0.19 17.08
C GLY A 96 2.78 1.66 16.92
N TYR A 97 2.78 2.17 15.67
CA TYR A 97 3.07 3.58 15.39
C TYR A 97 2.04 4.52 16.03
N GLN A 98 0.75 4.17 15.96
CA GLN A 98 -0.31 4.92 16.61
C GLN A 98 -0.17 4.91 18.13
N GLY A 99 0.16 3.77 18.75
CA GLY A 99 0.38 3.66 20.19
C GLY A 99 1.49 4.61 20.65
N PHE A 100 2.63 4.61 19.95
CA PHE A 100 3.72 5.55 20.21
C PHE A 100 3.25 7.01 20.11
N LEU A 101 2.51 7.37 19.06
CA LEU A 101 2.02 8.74 18.88
C LEU A 101 0.94 9.14 19.89
N ALA A 102 0.08 8.22 20.32
CA ALA A 102 -0.94 8.47 21.33
C ALA A 102 -0.29 8.82 22.66
N VAL A 103 0.68 8.02 23.12
CA VAL A 103 1.47 8.31 24.34
C VAL A 103 2.21 9.64 24.18
N ARG A 104 2.92 9.83 23.07
CA ARG A 104 3.61 11.11 22.80
C ARG A 104 2.67 12.31 22.90
N ASN A 105 1.49 12.23 22.27
CA ASN A 105 0.51 13.32 22.25
C ASN A 105 -0.25 13.48 23.57
N ALA A 106 -0.21 12.49 24.46
CA ALA A 106 -0.75 12.61 25.81
C ALA A 106 0.20 13.38 26.75
N PHE A 107 1.51 13.23 26.57
CA PHE A 107 2.51 13.77 27.50
C PHE A 107 3.30 14.98 27.00
N LEU A 108 3.51 15.12 25.68
CA LEU A 108 4.34 16.20 25.13
C LEU A 108 3.52 17.39 24.64
N LEU A 109 4.12 18.58 24.75
CA LEU A 109 3.64 19.78 24.07
C LEU A 109 3.75 19.59 22.54
N PHE A 110 2.79 20.15 21.81
CA PHE A 110 2.64 20.04 20.36
C PHE A 110 2.30 18.64 19.83
N ASN A 111 1.04 18.49 19.41
CA ASN A 111 0.53 17.25 18.87
C ASN A 111 1.15 16.94 17.50
N LYS A 112 1.57 15.69 17.31
CA LYS A 112 1.94 15.15 16.00
C LYS A 112 0.73 14.48 15.37
N ARG A 113 0.53 14.70 14.07
CA ARG A 113 -0.52 14.01 13.32
C ARG A 113 -0.15 12.54 13.16
N ALA A 114 -1.06 11.63 13.50
CA ALA A 114 -0.96 10.25 13.08
C ALA A 114 -1.18 10.20 11.57
N VAL A 115 -0.15 9.79 10.85
CA VAL A 115 -0.17 9.69 9.39
C VAL A 115 -1.22 8.65 9.02
N MET A 116 -2.21 9.02 8.21
CA MET A 116 -3.29 8.10 7.79
C MET A 116 -3.30 7.83 6.28
N GLU A 117 -2.52 8.57 5.48
CA GLU A 117 -2.53 8.50 4.01
C GLU A 117 -1.35 7.70 3.43
N ARG A 118 -0.42 7.22 4.26
CA ARG A 118 0.86 6.61 3.85
C ARG A 118 1.19 5.38 4.68
N VAL A 119 0.20 4.52 4.86
CA VAL A 119 0.39 3.24 5.58
C VAL A 119 0.86 2.21 4.56
N PRO A 120 2.04 1.57 4.76
CA PRO A 120 2.46 0.49 3.88
C PRO A 120 1.54 -0.71 4.06
N TRP A 121 1.09 -1.28 2.95
CA TRP A 121 0.29 -2.49 2.90
C TRP A 121 1.11 -3.58 2.23
N VAL A 122 1.23 -4.75 2.86
CA VAL A 122 1.85 -5.93 2.25
C VAL A 122 0.92 -7.13 2.41
N THR A 123 0.61 -7.77 1.29
CA THR A 123 -0.01 -9.10 1.25
C THR A 123 1.10 -10.12 1.00
N PHE A 124 1.38 -10.95 1.99
CA PHE A 124 2.47 -11.93 1.99
C PHE A 124 2.09 -13.23 1.27
N THR A 125 1.65 -13.10 0.02
CA THR A 125 1.50 -14.20 -0.94
C THR A 125 2.84 -14.50 -1.61
N ASP A 126 2.87 -15.50 -2.48
CA ASP A 126 4.00 -15.74 -3.37
C ASP A 126 3.57 -15.49 -4.84
N PRO A 127 4.08 -14.44 -5.52
CA PRO A 127 4.91 -13.36 -4.96
C PRO A 127 4.13 -12.43 -4.02
N GLU A 128 4.84 -11.63 -3.22
CA GLU A 128 4.23 -10.65 -2.33
C GLU A 128 3.64 -9.48 -3.14
N VAL A 129 2.61 -8.83 -2.59
CA VAL A 129 2.04 -7.60 -3.14
C VAL A 129 2.16 -6.49 -2.10
N ALA A 130 3.04 -5.52 -2.36
CA ALA A 130 3.22 -4.35 -1.50
C ALA A 130 2.70 -3.06 -2.15
N HIS A 131 2.18 -2.15 -1.33
CA HIS A 131 1.73 -0.84 -1.79
C HIS A 131 1.89 0.23 -0.71
N VAL A 132 2.20 1.45 -1.13
CA VAL A 132 2.19 2.63 -0.25
C VAL A 132 1.77 3.88 -1.04
N GLY A 133 1.01 4.77 -0.40
CA GLY A 133 0.57 6.04 -0.99
C GLY A 133 -0.70 5.88 -1.83
N LEU A 134 -0.82 6.67 -2.91
CA LEU A 134 -2.00 6.65 -3.78
C LEU A 134 -1.91 5.55 -4.83
N THR A 135 -3.01 4.87 -5.07
CA THR A 135 -3.21 4.11 -6.31
C THR A 135 -3.37 5.05 -7.50
N GLU A 136 -3.25 4.51 -8.70
CA GLU A 136 -3.52 5.25 -9.94
C GLU A 136 -4.93 5.86 -9.97
N SER A 137 -5.95 5.08 -9.62
CA SER A 137 -7.34 5.55 -9.59
C SER A 137 -7.54 6.69 -8.58
N GLN A 138 -6.96 6.57 -7.39
CA GLN A 138 -6.99 7.64 -6.37
C GLN A 138 -6.22 8.89 -6.82
N ALA A 139 -5.08 8.70 -7.50
CA ALA A 139 -4.29 9.82 -8.00
C ALA A 139 -5.02 10.56 -9.14
N VAL A 140 -5.68 9.84 -10.06
CA VAL A 140 -6.53 10.42 -11.10
C VAL A 140 -7.71 11.16 -10.47
N GLN A 141 -8.38 10.57 -9.47
CA GLN A 141 -9.46 11.24 -8.75
C GLN A 141 -9.01 12.56 -8.10
N ARG A 142 -7.77 12.61 -7.58
CA ARG A 142 -7.23 13.77 -6.85
C ARG A 142 -6.55 14.82 -7.74
N TYR A 143 -5.90 14.41 -8.81
CA TYR A 143 -5.04 15.26 -9.64
C TYR A 143 -5.44 15.30 -11.12
N GLY A 144 -6.44 14.52 -11.52
CA GLY A 144 -6.89 14.41 -12.91
C GLY A 144 -5.79 13.88 -13.83
N THR A 145 -5.77 14.42 -15.05
CA THR A 145 -4.79 14.08 -16.10
C THR A 145 -3.35 14.47 -15.78
N LYS A 146 -3.09 15.11 -14.63
CA LYS A 146 -1.74 15.41 -14.17
C LYS A 146 -1.09 14.19 -13.50
N ALA A 147 -1.87 13.26 -12.94
CA ALA A 147 -1.32 12.02 -12.42
C ALA A 147 -0.83 11.15 -13.57
N ALA A 148 0.38 10.62 -13.44
CA ALA A 148 0.97 9.69 -14.40
C ALA A 148 1.43 8.43 -13.67
N THR A 149 1.47 7.32 -14.41
CA THR A 149 1.97 6.04 -13.94
C THR A 149 3.13 5.56 -14.80
N ALA A 150 4.01 4.79 -14.19
CA ALA A 150 5.12 4.15 -14.84
C ALA A 150 5.29 2.74 -14.26
N THR A 151 5.46 1.75 -15.12
CA THR A 151 5.65 0.36 -14.71
C THR A 151 7.04 -0.10 -15.15
N TRP A 152 7.77 -0.70 -14.21
CA TRP A 152 9.05 -1.34 -14.42
C TRP A 152 8.88 -2.85 -14.25
N PRO A 153 8.98 -3.63 -15.35
CA PRO A 153 9.11 -5.08 -15.29
C PRO A 153 10.38 -5.44 -14.51
N LEU A 154 10.25 -6.27 -13.47
CA LEU A 154 11.37 -6.57 -12.59
C LEU A 154 12.42 -7.47 -13.24
N GLU A 155 12.08 -8.12 -14.35
CA GLU A 155 12.97 -8.90 -15.21
C GLU A 155 14.09 -8.05 -15.84
N GLN A 156 13.96 -6.71 -15.83
CA GLN A 156 15.03 -5.79 -16.22
C GLN A 156 16.06 -5.52 -15.11
N THR A 157 15.85 -6.11 -13.92
CA THR A 157 16.73 -5.96 -12.77
C THR A 157 17.57 -7.24 -12.66
N ASP A 158 18.89 -7.14 -12.79
CA ASP A 158 19.78 -8.32 -12.85
C ASP A 158 19.62 -9.26 -11.65
N ARG A 159 19.35 -8.70 -10.46
CA ARG A 159 19.10 -9.51 -9.26
C ARG A 159 17.92 -10.47 -9.44
N TRP A 160 16.88 -10.04 -10.15
CA TRP A 160 15.67 -10.83 -10.44
C TRP A 160 16.00 -12.03 -11.33
N LEU A 161 16.82 -11.80 -12.36
CA LEU A 161 17.29 -12.85 -13.26
C LEU A 161 18.19 -13.86 -12.54
N THR A 162 19.08 -13.37 -11.66
CA THR A 162 20.01 -14.26 -10.94
C THR A 162 19.33 -15.18 -9.94
N GLU A 163 18.21 -14.77 -9.35
CA GLU A 163 17.46 -15.57 -8.38
C GLU A 163 16.41 -16.48 -9.05
N GLY A 164 16.15 -16.30 -10.35
CA GLY A 164 15.11 -17.05 -11.07
C GLY A 164 13.71 -16.73 -10.56
N ASP A 165 13.49 -15.50 -10.08
CA ASP A 165 12.22 -15.09 -9.52
C ASP A 165 11.10 -15.07 -10.57
N SER A 166 9.87 -15.29 -10.11
CA SER A 166 8.67 -15.19 -10.94
C SER A 166 8.50 -13.78 -11.53
N PRO A 167 7.81 -13.64 -12.68
CA PRO A 167 7.51 -12.33 -13.26
C PRO A 167 6.88 -11.37 -12.24
N GLY A 168 7.32 -10.12 -12.28
CA GLY A 168 6.98 -9.14 -11.26
C GLY A 168 7.03 -7.72 -11.79
N LEU A 169 6.47 -6.78 -11.02
CA LEU A 169 6.44 -5.39 -11.45
C LEU A 169 6.62 -4.44 -10.28
N LEU A 170 7.17 -3.28 -10.61
CA LEU A 170 7.13 -2.09 -9.77
C LEU A 170 6.39 -0.99 -10.54
N LYS A 171 5.27 -0.53 -10.01
CA LYS A 171 4.46 0.57 -10.55
C LYS A 171 4.60 1.80 -9.67
N ILE A 172 4.96 2.93 -10.28
CA ILE A 172 5.05 4.24 -9.63
C ILE A 172 3.88 5.11 -10.10
N VAL A 173 3.31 5.86 -9.16
CA VAL A 173 2.37 6.94 -9.41
C VAL A 173 3.05 8.27 -9.06
N HIS A 174 3.08 9.21 -10.00
CA HIS A 174 3.77 10.49 -9.83
C HIS A 174 3.10 11.66 -10.54
N LEU A 175 3.54 12.88 -10.24
CA LEU A 175 3.18 14.10 -10.97
C LEU A 175 4.25 14.47 -12.01
N PRO A 176 3.97 15.37 -12.96
CA PRO A 176 4.91 15.76 -14.01
C PRO A 176 6.14 16.48 -13.45
N ASN A 177 6.02 17.07 -12.26
CA ASN A 177 7.14 17.70 -11.56
C ASN A 177 8.07 16.69 -10.85
N GLY A 178 7.82 15.38 -10.96
CA GLY A 178 8.58 14.31 -10.33
C GLY A 178 8.19 14.02 -8.87
N LYS A 179 7.12 14.65 -8.36
CA LYS A 179 6.58 14.34 -7.04
C LYS A 179 6.02 12.93 -7.03
N LEU A 180 6.53 12.10 -6.12
CA LEU A 180 6.03 10.76 -5.87
C LEU A 180 4.67 10.82 -5.16
N LEU A 181 3.72 9.99 -5.59
CA LEU A 181 2.37 9.90 -5.02
C LEU A 181 2.09 8.53 -4.40
N GLY A 182 2.61 7.46 -4.99
CA GLY A 182 2.45 6.11 -4.49
C GLY A 182 3.21 5.09 -5.32
N VAL A 183 3.33 3.87 -4.79
CA VAL A 183 4.06 2.76 -5.40
C VAL A 183 3.32 1.47 -5.14
N THR A 184 3.26 0.56 -6.12
CA THR A 184 2.80 -0.82 -5.98
C THR A 184 3.89 -1.74 -6.50
N ILE A 185 4.20 -2.81 -5.76
CA ILE A 185 5.24 -3.78 -6.10
C ILE A 185 4.62 -5.18 -6.02
N VAL A 186 4.85 -5.99 -7.04
CA VAL A 186 4.55 -7.43 -7.05
C VAL A 186 5.87 -8.15 -7.24
N ALA A 187 6.34 -8.82 -6.19
CA ALA A 187 7.73 -9.24 -6.05
C ALA A 187 7.90 -10.27 -4.92
N ALA A 188 8.86 -11.20 -5.03
CA ALA A 188 9.21 -12.13 -3.95
C ALA A 188 9.61 -11.43 -2.62
N ARG A 189 10.07 -10.17 -2.69
CA ARG A 189 10.46 -9.34 -1.54
C ARG A 189 9.81 -7.97 -1.54
N ALA A 190 8.56 -7.88 -2.00
CA ALA A 190 7.85 -6.60 -2.14
C ALA A 190 7.79 -5.80 -0.82
N GLY A 191 7.61 -6.50 0.32
CA GLY A 191 7.52 -5.92 1.65
C GLY A 191 8.81 -5.29 2.16
N GLU A 192 9.96 -5.79 1.71
CA GLU A 192 11.26 -5.17 1.98
C GLU A 192 11.51 -4.01 1.01
N MET A 193 11.23 -4.22 -0.28
CA MET A 193 11.43 -3.21 -1.32
C MET A 193 10.58 -1.95 -1.10
N VAL A 194 9.38 -2.08 -0.54
CA VAL A 194 8.47 -0.93 -0.34
C VAL A 194 8.98 0.06 0.71
N GLN A 195 9.87 -0.34 1.62
CA GLN A 195 10.30 0.50 2.74
C GLN A 195 11.07 1.75 2.30
N GLU A 196 11.87 1.65 1.23
CA GLU A 196 12.52 2.82 0.63
C GLU A 196 11.50 3.87 0.17
N TRP A 197 10.40 3.40 -0.42
CA TRP A 197 9.33 4.26 -0.92
C TRP A 197 8.50 4.86 0.22
N VAL A 198 8.32 4.13 1.33
CA VAL A 198 7.72 4.67 2.57
C VAL A 198 8.52 5.88 3.04
N LEU A 199 9.85 5.74 3.17
CA LEU A 199 10.73 6.83 3.57
C LEU A 199 10.68 7.99 2.58
N ALA A 200 10.78 7.71 1.28
CA ALA A 200 10.75 8.72 0.24
C ALA A 200 9.44 9.53 0.27
N LEU A 201 8.31 8.85 0.44
CA LEU A 201 7.02 9.51 0.59
C LEU A 201 7.00 10.37 1.85
N ASP A 202 7.34 9.82 3.01
CA ASP A 202 7.29 10.55 4.28
C ASP A 202 8.16 11.80 4.30
N GLN A 203 9.33 11.74 3.66
CA GLN A 203 10.24 12.89 3.51
C GLN A 203 9.86 13.82 2.34
N GLY A 204 8.85 13.49 1.56
CA GLY A 204 8.42 14.29 0.41
C GLY A 204 9.44 14.32 -0.73
N LEU A 205 10.28 13.28 -0.85
CA LEU A 205 11.26 13.15 -1.91
C LEU A 205 10.59 13.02 -3.29
N LYS A 206 11.33 13.46 -4.30
CA LYS A 206 10.97 13.35 -5.72
C LYS A 206 11.81 12.29 -6.40
N LEU A 207 11.35 11.78 -7.55
CA LEU A 207 12.06 10.78 -8.37
C LEU A 207 13.56 11.06 -8.59
N PRO A 208 14.03 12.31 -8.83
CA PRO A 208 15.46 12.57 -8.93
C PRO A 208 16.29 12.20 -7.70
N HIS A 209 15.72 12.28 -6.50
CA HIS A 209 16.45 11.89 -5.28
C HIS A 209 16.71 10.38 -5.24
N ILE A 210 15.76 9.58 -5.74
CA ILE A 210 15.91 8.12 -5.85
C ILE A 210 16.89 7.79 -6.98
N ALA A 211 16.73 8.42 -8.15
CA ALA A 211 17.61 8.23 -9.31
C ALA A 211 19.09 8.51 -9.02
N HIS A 212 19.37 9.58 -8.26
CA HIS A 212 20.74 9.99 -7.93
C HIS A 212 21.30 9.32 -6.68
N SER A 213 20.51 8.53 -5.95
CA SER A 213 21.01 7.75 -4.82
C SER A 213 21.79 6.54 -5.31
N MET A 214 22.95 6.28 -4.72
CA MET A 214 23.75 5.10 -5.03
C MET A 214 23.09 3.86 -4.42
N HIS A 215 22.70 2.91 -5.27
CA HIS A 215 22.16 1.63 -4.85
C HIS A 215 23.24 0.55 -4.96
N ALA A 216 23.23 -0.39 -4.01
CA ALA A 216 24.13 -1.54 -4.07
C ALA A 216 23.74 -2.48 -5.21
N TYR A 217 24.74 -3.01 -5.91
CA TYR A 217 24.55 -3.91 -7.04
C TYR A 217 25.19 -5.29 -6.78
N PRO A 218 24.54 -6.41 -7.16
CA PRO A 218 23.15 -6.51 -7.61
C PRO A 218 22.18 -6.65 -6.43
N THR A 219 21.13 -5.82 -6.36
CA THR A 219 20.08 -5.93 -5.33
C THR A 219 18.69 -5.70 -5.93
N TYR A 220 17.65 -6.12 -5.21
CA TYR A 220 16.26 -5.85 -5.59
C TYR A 220 15.93 -4.36 -5.64
N SER A 221 16.53 -3.57 -4.73
CA SER A 221 16.34 -2.12 -4.68
C SER A 221 16.86 -1.40 -5.93
N MET A 222 17.74 -2.02 -6.73
CA MET A 222 18.15 -1.45 -8.03
C MET A 222 16.95 -1.13 -8.93
N ALA A 223 15.86 -1.90 -8.84
CA ALA A 223 14.62 -1.61 -9.57
C ALA A 223 14.11 -0.19 -9.30
N ALA A 224 14.24 0.31 -8.06
CA ALA A 224 13.84 1.66 -7.67
C ALA A 224 14.73 2.73 -8.32
N GLN A 225 16.05 2.51 -8.33
CA GLN A 225 16.98 3.41 -9.01
C GLN A 225 16.74 3.44 -10.53
N GLN A 226 16.57 2.27 -11.15
CA GLN A 226 16.43 2.11 -12.61
C GLN A 226 15.16 2.80 -13.13
N VAL A 227 14.01 2.51 -12.52
CA VAL A 227 12.74 3.15 -12.91
C VAL A 227 12.78 4.66 -12.68
N ALA A 228 13.35 5.12 -11.56
CA ALA A 228 13.43 6.55 -11.26
C ALA A 228 14.35 7.26 -12.26
N SER A 229 15.50 6.66 -12.58
CA SER A 229 16.46 7.18 -13.56
C SER A 229 15.84 7.25 -14.95
N LYS A 230 15.15 6.19 -15.38
CA LYS A 230 14.41 6.18 -16.64
C LYS A 230 13.40 7.33 -16.70
N LEU A 231 12.59 7.53 -15.66
CA LEU A 231 11.59 8.61 -15.62
C LEU A 231 12.21 10.00 -15.64
N VAL A 232 13.36 10.18 -14.98
CA VAL A 232 14.12 11.43 -15.02
C VAL A 232 14.65 11.70 -16.43
N VAL A 233 15.24 10.70 -17.08
CA VAL A 233 15.76 10.81 -18.45
C VAL A 233 14.63 11.07 -19.45
N ASP A 234 13.54 10.31 -19.39
CA ASP A 234 12.38 10.48 -20.27
C ASP A 234 11.81 11.91 -20.18
N ARG A 235 11.76 12.47 -18.97
CA ARG A 235 11.34 13.85 -18.74
C ARG A 235 12.31 14.87 -19.34
N LEU A 236 13.61 14.67 -19.19
CA LEU A 236 14.64 15.54 -19.78
C LEU A 236 14.57 15.52 -21.32
N LEU A 237 14.40 14.33 -21.91
CA LEU A 237 14.31 14.12 -23.36
C LEU A 237 12.97 14.55 -23.97
N GLY A 238 11.88 14.50 -23.18
CA GLY A 238 10.56 14.98 -23.57
C GLY A 238 10.42 16.52 -23.58
N GLY A 239 11.27 17.22 -22.83
CA GLY A 239 11.25 18.68 -22.71
C GLY A 239 11.88 19.43 -23.90
N ALA A 240 11.92 20.77 -23.79
CA ALA A 240 12.56 21.64 -24.77
C ALA A 240 14.05 21.31 -24.97
N MET A 241 14.74 20.93 -23.89
CA MET A 241 16.14 20.51 -23.92
C MET A 241 16.34 19.22 -24.72
N GLY A 242 15.46 18.24 -24.57
CA GLY A 242 15.50 17.02 -25.39
C GLY A 242 15.18 17.25 -26.87
N LYS A 243 14.36 18.26 -27.21
CA LYS A 243 14.19 18.70 -28.61
C LYS A 243 15.49 19.32 -29.16
N LEU A 244 16.20 20.11 -28.35
CA LEU A 244 17.48 20.70 -28.71
C LEU A 244 18.57 19.64 -28.88
N LEU A 245 18.70 18.70 -27.94
CA LEU A 245 19.65 17.58 -28.01
C LEU A 245 19.40 16.71 -29.25
N ARG A 246 18.14 16.36 -29.55
CA ARG A 246 17.80 15.63 -30.79
C ARG A 246 18.09 16.42 -32.06
N LYS A 247 18.06 17.75 -32.01
CA LYS A 247 18.42 18.63 -33.14
C LYS A 247 19.94 18.73 -33.28
N TRP A 248 20.68 18.73 -32.18
CA TRP A 248 22.13 18.79 -32.16
C TRP A 248 22.76 17.45 -32.58
N ALA A 249 22.26 16.32 -32.07
CA ALA A 249 22.69 14.98 -32.49
C ALA A 249 22.49 14.74 -34.00
N ARG A 250 21.39 15.24 -34.57
CA ARG A 250 21.13 15.22 -36.03
C ARG A 250 22.03 16.13 -36.87
N ARG A 251 22.82 17.01 -36.25
CA ARG A 251 23.82 17.87 -36.94
C ARG A 251 25.23 17.29 -36.89
N LEU A 252 25.46 16.25 -36.08
CA LEU A 252 26.75 15.62 -35.86
C LEU A 252 26.90 14.25 -36.55
N GLY A 253 25.80 13.70 -37.07
CA GLY A 253 25.78 12.61 -38.04
C GLY A 253 25.23 13.12 -39.36
#